data_AF-A0A1Q7WHX8-F1
#
_entry.id   AF-A0A1Q7WHX8-F1
#
_cell.length_a   1.000
_cell.length_b   1.000
_cell.length_c   1.000
_cell.angle_alpha   90.00
_cell.angle_beta   90.00
_cell.angle_gamma   90.00
#
_symmetry.space_group_name_H-M   'P 1'
#
loop_
_entity.id
_entity.type
_entity.pdbx_description
1 polymer ?
#
loop_
_entity_poly.entity_id
_entity_poly.type
_entity_poly.pdbx_seq_one_letter_code
_entity_poly.pdbx_strand_id
1 'polypeptide(L)'
;MAPHSPRGGARLRALLDEAGVQLCALPVEGPMPEKIRIRTDGHMLMRVDQAGVPAPVSERLPKPAAAVLRAATGVLVSDYGRGFTGMADLRRVLTEVAQRRPVVWDPHPRGSDPVPGIMLATPNEAELGHHIPTQQGSGRLASVAARAARLCETWQVQAVAVTLGADGALVAQRATTPLVVPAMPARGGDPCGAGDRFAAAVAAALTRGAVLSEAVTQAVGAASAYVAAGGAVAWRPGSASRPEPAVIGLSAALAAARAARLRGGTVVATGGCFDLLHVGHLSTLRAARQLGDCLIVCLNSDRSVRALKGPTRPVVPQSDRARLVAALDCVDAVVTFDELTPERVLDELRPDVWVKGG
;
A
#
# COMPACT_ATOMS: atom_id res chain seq x y z
N MET A 1 -3.71 3.12 44.02
CA MET A 1 -4.45 3.05 42.74
C MET A 1 -4.18 4.33 41.96
N ALA A 2 -3.34 4.28 40.93
CA ALA A 2 -3.10 5.45 40.09
C ALA A 2 -4.35 5.74 39.25
N PRO A 3 -4.80 7.01 39.16
CA PRO A 3 -6.00 7.37 38.42
C PRO A 3 -5.79 7.05 36.94
N HIS A 4 -6.71 6.29 36.35
CA HIS A 4 -6.74 5.98 34.93
C HIS A 4 -6.79 7.30 34.15
N SER A 5 -5.85 7.54 33.24
CA SER A 5 -5.83 8.77 32.44
C SER A 5 -6.86 8.67 31.29
N PRO A 6 -7.93 9.48 31.27
CA PRO A 6 -8.92 9.51 30.18
C PRO A 6 -8.37 10.08 28.85
N ARG A 7 -7.06 10.34 28.74
CA ARG A 7 -6.46 11.09 27.63
C ARG A 7 -6.37 10.31 26.31
N GLY A 8 -6.07 9.01 26.32
CA GLY A 8 -5.90 8.22 25.09
C GLY A 8 -7.19 8.09 24.28
N GLY A 9 -8.30 7.75 24.95
CA GLY A 9 -9.61 7.63 24.30
C GLY A 9 -10.14 8.94 23.72
N ALA A 10 -10.00 10.04 24.47
CA ALA A 10 -10.39 11.38 23.99
C ALA A 10 -9.55 11.82 22.79
N ARG A 11 -8.23 11.59 22.84
CA ARG A 11 -7.33 11.92 21.72
C ARG A 11 -7.63 11.08 20.47
N LEU A 12 -7.93 9.79 20.63
CA LEU A 12 -8.32 8.94 19.50
C LEU A 12 -9.60 9.45 18.83
N ARG A 13 -10.63 9.84 19.61
CA ARG A 13 -11.85 10.43 19.05
C ARG A 13 -11.56 11.69 18.25
N ALA A 14 -10.76 12.62 18.81
CA ALA A 14 -10.38 13.84 18.09
C ALA A 14 -9.67 13.53 16.76
N LEU A 15 -8.74 12.58 16.74
CA LEU A 15 -8.05 12.17 15.51
C LEU A 15 -8.98 11.52 14.48
N LEU A 16 -9.98 10.75 14.92
CA LEU A 16 -10.98 10.16 14.04
C LEU A 16 -11.90 11.25 13.46
N ASP A 17 -12.34 12.20 14.28
CA ASP A 17 -13.18 13.31 13.87
C ASP A 17 -12.43 14.22 12.86
N GLU A 18 -11.17 14.57 13.14
CA GLU A 18 -10.29 15.32 12.22
C GLU A 18 -10.08 14.59 10.88
N ALA A 19 -10.03 13.26 10.91
CA ALA A 19 -9.93 12.43 9.71
C ALA A 19 -11.27 12.20 9.00
N GLY A 20 -12.37 12.76 9.50
CA GLY A 20 -13.72 12.57 8.96
C GLY A 20 -14.26 11.14 9.13
N VAL A 21 -13.75 10.39 10.10
CA VAL A 21 -14.17 9.01 10.38
C VAL A 21 -15.34 9.02 11.36
N GLN A 22 -16.51 8.60 10.89
CA GLN A 22 -17.67 8.42 11.76
C GLN A 22 -17.47 7.24 12.71
N LEU A 23 -17.36 7.53 14.01
CA LEU A 23 -17.22 6.51 15.05
C LEU A 23 -18.57 5.89 15.44
N CYS A 24 -18.75 4.59 15.18
CA CYS A 24 -19.84 3.79 15.74
C CYS A 24 -19.32 2.97 16.93
N ALA A 25 -19.46 3.49 18.15
CA ALA A 25 -18.95 2.81 19.34
C ALA A 25 -19.69 1.50 19.63
N LEU A 26 -18.93 0.43 19.86
CA LEU A 26 -19.44 -0.81 20.44
C LEU A 26 -19.54 -0.68 21.97
N PRO A 27 -20.43 -1.43 22.63
CA PRO A 27 -20.54 -1.39 24.08
C PRO A 27 -19.34 -2.16 24.67
N VAL A 28 -18.43 -1.43 25.32
CA VAL A 28 -17.14 -1.92 25.82
C VAL A 28 -16.97 -1.54 27.30
N GLU A 29 -16.46 -2.47 28.10
CA GLU A 29 -15.94 -2.20 29.44
C GLU A 29 -14.42 -2.37 29.46
N GLY A 30 -13.76 -1.57 30.29
CA GLY A 30 -12.32 -1.63 30.53
C GLY A 30 -11.52 -0.45 29.93
N PRO A 31 -10.23 -0.35 30.27
CA PRO A 31 -9.41 0.76 29.82
C PRO A 31 -9.13 0.67 28.31
N MET A 32 -8.93 1.82 27.67
CA MET A 32 -8.39 1.85 26.31
C MET A 32 -6.93 1.39 26.32
N PRO A 33 -6.53 0.45 25.45
CA PRO A 33 -5.14 0.01 25.37
C PRO A 33 -4.26 1.09 24.77
N GLU A 34 -3.15 1.43 25.44
CA GLU A 34 -2.14 2.36 24.92
C GLU A 34 -0.81 1.63 24.75
N LYS A 35 -0.17 1.82 23.58
CA LYS A 35 1.17 1.29 23.29
C LYS A 35 2.14 2.46 23.15
N ILE A 36 2.85 2.79 24.22
CA ILE A 36 3.80 3.90 24.27
C ILE A 36 5.18 3.39 23.84
N ARG A 37 5.77 3.99 22.81
CA ARG A 37 7.11 3.64 22.33
C ARG A 37 8.09 4.75 22.69
N ILE A 38 9.15 4.41 23.43
CA ILE A 38 10.24 5.31 23.80
C ILE A 38 11.39 5.07 22.82
N ARG A 39 11.89 6.16 22.21
CA ARG A 39 12.91 6.11 21.16
C ARG A 39 14.02 7.13 21.42
N THR A 40 15.24 6.84 20.96
CA THR A 40 16.38 7.78 20.90
C THR A 40 17.08 7.62 19.54
N ASP A 41 17.52 8.70 18.91
CA ASP A 41 18.24 8.69 17.61
C ASP A 41 17.63 7.76 16.55
N GLY A 42 16.28 7.75 16.46
CA GLY A 42 15.55 6.90 15.51
C GLY A 42 15.42 5.43 15.91
N HIS A 43 16.04 4.97 17.00
CA HIS A 43 15.99 3.59 17.47
C HIS A 43 14.93 3.42 18.58
N MET A 44 14.20 2.30 18.59
CA MET A 44 13.26 1.99 19.67
C MET A 44 14.04 1.44 20.88
N LEU A 45 13.92 2.12 22.02
CA LEU A 45 14.53 1.70 23.29
C LEU A 45 13.60 0.77 24.07
N MET A 46 12.33 1.17 24.20
CA MET A 46 11.36 0.43 25.01
C MET A 46 9.94 0.64 24.49
N ARG A 47 9.11 -0.38 24.63
CA ARG A 47 7.66 -0.29 24.47
C ARG A 47 7.00 -0.54 25.82
N VAL A 48 6.16 0.41 26.25
CA VAL A 48 5.31 0.30 27.44
C VAL A 48 3.88 0.09 26.96
N ASP A 49 3.36 -1.10 27.19
CA ASP A 49 1.97 -1.43 26.90
C ASP A 49 1.13 -1.17 28.17
N GLN A 50 0.30 -0.12 28.16
CA GLN A 50 -0.67 0.11 29.24
C GLN A 50 -1.89 -0.79 28.98
N ALA A 51 -2.03 -1.79 29.83
CA ALA A 51 -3.03 -2.84 29.69
C ALA A 51 -4.42 -2.31 30.09
N GLY A 52 -5.24 -2.04 29.08
CA GLY A 52 -6.67 -2.28 29.15
C GLY A 52 -7.01 -3.47 28.27
N VAL A 53 -7.78 -4.42 28.79
CA VAL A 53 -8.43 -5.45 27.96
C VAL A 53 -9.88 -5.00 27.81
N PRO A 54 -10.19 -4.15 26.80
CA PRO A 54 -11.56 -3.83 26.50
C PRO A 54 -12.29 -5.12 26.14
N ALA A 55 -13.37 -5.42 26.86
CA ALA A 55 -14.20 -6.58 26.60
C ALA A 55 -15.59 -6.12 26.16
N PRO A 56 -16.23 -6.82 25.21
CA PRO A 56 -17.62 -6.55 24.88
C PRO A 56 -18.50 -6.83 26.12
N VAL A 57 -19.35 -5.86 26.48
CA VAL A 57 -20.33 -6.06 27.58
C VAL A 57 -21.60 -6.79 27.13
N SER A 58 -21.73 -7.04 25.83
CA SER A 58 -22.90 -7.63 25.22
C SER A 58 -22.51 -8.36 23.95
N GLU A 59 -23.05 -9.57 23.77
CA GLU A 59 -22.98 -10.35 22.52
C GLU A 59 -23.78 -9.68 21.39
N ARG A 60 -24.72 -8.78 21.73
CA ARG A 60 -25.57 -8.09 20.77
C ARG A 60 -24.89 -6.86 20.19
N LEU A 61 -24.89 -6.78 18.87
CA LEU A 61 -24.41 -5.63 18.12
C LEU A 61 -25.45 -4.48 18.19
N PRO A 62 -25.06 -3.24 18.50
CA PRO A 62 -25.97 -2.10 18.45
C PRO A 62 -26.64 -1.94 17.08
N LYS A 63 -27.93 -1.59 17.05
CA LYS A 63 -28.69 -1.41 15.80
C LYS A 63 -28.00 -0.47 14.80
N PRO A 64 -27.43 0.69 15.20
CA PRO A 64 -26.73 1.57 14.26
C PRO A 64 -25.50 0.90 13.64
N ALA A 65 -24.69 0.19 14.44
CA ALA A 65 -23.51 -0.52 13.94
C ALA A 65 -23.89 -1.63 12.95
N ALA A 66 -24.95 -2.40 13.26
CA ALA A 66 -25.46 -3.43 12.37
C ALA A 66 -26.00 -2.85 11.04
N ALA A 67 -26.65 -1.68 11.08
CA ALA A 67 -27.14 -1.00 9.90
C ALA A 67 -25.99 -0.50 9.00
N VAL A 68 -24.96 0.11 9.60
CA VAL A 68 -23.76 0.58 8.88
C VAL A 68 -23.04 -0.59 8.20
N LEU A 69 -22.82 -1.71 8.90
CA LEU A 69 -22.18 -2.89 8.32
C LEU A 69 -22.95 -3.44 7.11
N ARG A 70 -24.29 -3.50 7.20
CA ARG A 70 -25.12 -3.98 6.08
C ARG A 70 -25.15 -3.02 4.89
N ALA A 71 -25.06 -1.72 5.14
CA ALA A 71 -25.06 -0.69 4.11
C ALA A 71 -23.68 -0.51 3.44
N ALA A 72 -22.60 -0.95 4.09
CA ALA A 72 -21.24 -0.78 3.61
C ALA A 72 -21.02 -1.45 2.25
N THR A 73 -20.25 -0.79 1.38
CA THR A 73 -19.84 -1.34 0.07
C THR A 73 -18.69 -2.35 0.19
N GLY A 74 -18.01 -2.37 1.33
CA GLY A 74 -16.99 -3.34 1.72
C GLY A 74 -16.66 -3.17 3.20
N VAL A 75 -16.09 -4.20 3.82
CA VAL A 75 -15.77 -4.21 5.26
C VAL A 75 -14.34 -4.67 5.47
N LEU A 76 -13.59 -3.95 6.32
CA LEU A 76 -12.33 -4.39 6.87
C LEU A 76 -12.53 -4.74 8.35
N VAL A 77 -12.22 -5.97 8.71
CA VAL A 77 -12.15 -6.42 10.11
C VAL A 77 -10.69 -6.43 10.51
N SER A 78 -10.30 -5.58 11.47
CA SER A 78 -8.95 -5.59 12.05
C SER A 78 -9.04 -6.18 13.46
N ASP A 79 -8.63 -7.44 13.60
CA ASP A 79 -8.68 -8.16 14.87
C ASP A 79 -7.38 -7.95 15.65
N TYR A 80 -7.49 -7.60 16.94
CA TYR A 80 -6.35 -7.47 17.85
C TYR A 80 -6.41 -8.45 19.03
N GLY A 81 -7.26 -9.47 18.94
CA GLY A 81 -7.43 -10.50 19.96
C GLY A 81 -8.00 -9.94 21.25
N ARG A 82 -9.10 -9.19 21.14
CA ARG A 82 -9.82 -8.54 22.26
C ARG A 82 -11.24 -9.08 22.47
N GLY A 83 -11.62 -10.15 21.77
CA GLY A 83 -12.90 -10.84 21.94
C GLY A 83 -14.07 -10.29 21.11
N PHE A 84 -13.97 -9.09 20.53
CA PHE A 84 -15.06 -8.51 19.71
C PHE A 84 -15.43 -9.35 18.49
N THR A 85 -14.44 -9.91 17.81
CA THR A 85 -14.63 -10.78 16.64
C THR A 85 -15.26 -12.13 16.98
N GLY A 86 -15.33 -12.47 18.27
CA GLY A 86 -16.03 -13.63 18.80
C GLY A 86 -17.53 -13.42 18.98
N MET A 87 -18.01 -12.15 19.00
CA MET A 87 -19.40 -11.84 19.28
C MET A 87 -20.36 -12.48 18.26
N ALA A 88 -21.33 -13.26 18.75
CA ALA A 88 -22.21 -14.06 17.90
C ALA A 88 -22.99 -13.21 16.89
N ASP A 89 -23.54 -12.06 17.29
CA ASP A 89 -24.26 -11.17 16.38
C ASP A 89 -23.36 -10.49 15.36
N LEU A 90 -22.13 -10.09 15.73
CA LEU A 90 -21.18 -9.52 14.80
C LEU A 90 -20.82 -10.54 13.72
N ARG A 91 -20.50 -11.77 14.14
CA ARG A 91 -20.16 -12.87 13.21
C ARG A 91 -21.31 -13.14 12.25
N ARG A 92 -22.55 -13.22 12.75
CA ARG A 92 -23.76 -13.40 11.92
C ARG A 92 -23.90 -12.28 10.87
N VAL A 93 -23.73 -11.02 11.26
CA VAL A 93 -23.82 -9.87 10.34
C VAL A 93 -22.70 -9.91 9.31
N LEU A 94 -21.46 -10.21 9.71
CA LEU A 94 -20.33 -10.30 8.78
C LEU A 94 -20.51 -11.43 7.76
N THR A 95 -21.02 -12.59 8.17
CA THR A 95 -21.35 -13.69 7.26
C THR A 95 -22.44 -13.28 6.25
N GLU A 96 -23.46 -12.54 6.68
CA GLU A 96 -24.51 -11.99 5.80
C GLU A 96 -23.90 -11.01 4.77
N VAL A 97 -23.03 -10.11 5.22
CA VAL A 97 -22.38 -9.11 4.36
C VAL A 97 -21.41 -9.75 3.36
N ALA A 98 -20.64 -10.76 3.79
CA ALA A 98 -19.66 -11.46 2.95
C ALA A 98 -20.27 -12.16 1.73
N GLN A 99 -21.57 -12.48 1.77
CA GLN A 99 -22.29 -13.05 0.62
C GLN A 99 -22.46 -12.06 -0.54
N ARG A 100 -22.36 -10.75 -0.28
CA ARG A 100 -22.70 -9.69 -1.25
C ARG A 100 -21.60 -8.66 -1.47
N ARG A 101 -20.71 -8.49 -0.49
CA ARG A 101 -19.71 -7.42 -0.45
C ARG A 101 -18.35 -8.00 -0.08
N PRO A 102 -17.25 -7.39 -0.55
CA PRO A 102 -15.92 -7.77 -0.11
C PRO A 102 -15.77 -7.53 1.40
N VAL A 103 -15.44 -8.60 2.12
CA VAL A 103 -14.99 -8.53 3.50
C VAL A 103 -13.53 -8.97 3.53
N VAL A 104 -12.68 -8.08 4.04
CA VAL A 104 -11.26 -8.35 4.32
C VAL A 104 -11.10 -8.51 5.82
N TRP A 105 -10.33 -9.52 6.24
CA TRP A 105 -10.10 -9.81 7.64
C TRP A 105 -8.60 -9.91 7.93
N ASP A 106 -8.12 -9.02 8.80
CA ASP A 106 -6.76 -9.04 9.33
C ASP A 106 -6.77 -9.79 10.67
N PRO A 107 -6.33 -11.07 10.71
CA PRO A 107 -6.50 -11.93 11.86
C PRO A 107 -5.43 -11.66 12.93
N HIS A 108 -5.68 -12.14 14.14
CA HIS A 108 -4.69 -12.11 15.23
C HIS A 108 -4.71 -13.46 15.97
N PRO A 109 -3.59 -13.97 16.51
CA PRO A 109 -3.53 -15.31 17.14
C PRO A 109 -4.49 -15.50 18.32
N ARG A 110 -4.75 -14.43 19.06
CA ARG A 110 -5.77 -14.40 20.15
C ARG A 110 -7.17 -13.99 19.69
N GLY A 111 -7.35 -13.79 18.39
CA GLY A 111 -8.61 -13.42 17.75
C GLY A 111 -9.49 -14.63 17.49
N SER A 112 -10.69 -14.38 17.00
CA SER A 112 -11.53 -15.46 16.46
C SER A 112 -11.18 -15.70 14.99
N ASP A 113 -11.37 -16.94 14.56
CA ASP A 113 -11.21 -17.28 13.14
C ASP A 113 -12.14 -16.42 12.26
N PRO A 114 -11.69 -16.02 11.06
CA PRO A 114 -12.53 -15.33 10.08
C PRO A 114 -13.84 -16.09 9.82
N VAL A 115 -14.92 -15.34 9.56
CA VAL A 115 -16.20 -15.97 9.21
C VAL A 115 -16.14 -16.57 7.79
N PRO A 116 -16.91 -17.64 7.51
CA PRO A 116 -16.96 -18.23 6.17
C PRO A 116 -17.38 -17.23 5.09
N GLY A 117 -16.86 -17.42 3.88
CA GLY A 117 -17.26 -16.67 2.69
C GLY A 117 -16.61 -15.31 2.51
N ILE A 118 -15.82 -14.81 3.46
CA ILE A 118 -15.06 -13.55 3.28
C ILE A 118 -14.13 -13.65 2.07
N MET A 119 -13.84 -12.50 1.48
CA MET A 119 -13.06 -12.43 0.24
C MET A 119 -11.58 -12.66 0.49
N LEU A 120 -11.02 -12.11 1.58
CA LEU A 120 -9.60 -12.19 1.83
C LEU A 120 -9.28 -12.15 3.33
N ALA A 121 -8.49 -13.11 3.81
CA ALA A 121 -7.80 -13.00 5.10
C ALA A 121 -6.33 -12.58 4.87
N THR A 122 -5.76 -11.74 5.76
CA THR A 122 -4.42 -11.14 5.58
C THR A 122 -3.39 -11.45 6.67
N PRO A 123 -3.21 -12.72 7.12
CA PRO A 123 -2.24 -13.03 8.17
C PRO A 123 -0.80 -12.70 7.73
N ASN A 124 0.08 -12.42 8.67
CA ASN A 124 1.53 -12.52 8.43
C ASN A 124 2.04 -13.97 8.56
N GLU A 125 3.31 -14.22 8.19
CA GLU A 125 3.89 -15.56 8.25
C GLU A 125 3.90 -16.18 9.66
N ALA A 126 4.03 -15.36 10.71
CA ALA A 126 3.99 -15.83 12.09
C ALA A 126 2.58 -16.21 12.55
N GLU A 127 1.56 -15.45 12.15
CA GLU A 127 0.15 -15.76 12.35
C GLU A 127 -0.25 -17.04 11.60
N LEU A 128 0.18 -17.18 10.35
CA LEU A 128 0.06 -18.45 9.61
C LEU A 128 0.71 -19.60 10.42
N GLY A 129 1.87 -19.35 11.03
CA GLY A 129 2.58 -20.22 11.98
C GLY A 129 1.71 -20.74 13.12
N HIS A 130 0.93 -19.83 13.69
CA HIS A 130 0.08 -20.13 14.83
C HIS A 130 -1.08 -21.05 14.48
N HIS A 131 -1.70 -20.87 13.30
CA HIS A 131 -2.86 -21.66 12.90
C HIS A 131 -2.47 -23.00 12.25
N ILE A 132 -1.42 -23.01 11.44
CA ILE A 132 -0.97 -24.21 10.72
C ILE A 132 0.55 -24.32 10.84
N PRO A 133 1.08 -25.25 11.64
CA PRO A 133 2.53 -25.45 11.80
C PRO A 133 3.25 -25.76 10.48
N THR A 134 4.52 -25.38 10.41
CA THR A 134 5.37 -25.65 9.24
C THR A 134 5.63 -27.14 9.06
N GLN A 135 5.50 -27.64 7.83
CA GLN A 135 5.94 -29.00 7.48
C GLN A 135 7.37 -28.99 6.92
N GLN A 136 8.16 -30.01 7.28
CA GLN A 136 9.52 -30.16 6.78
C GLN A 136 9.55 -30.62 5.31
N GLY A 137 10.59 -30.22 4.57
CA GLY A 137 10.93 -30.82 3.27
C GLY A 137 10.57 -30.01 2.01
N SER A 138 10.04 -28.79 2.12
CA SER A 138 9.76 -27.91 0.96
C SER A 138 10.38 -26.51 1.11
N GLY A 139 10.61 -25.82 -0.01
CA GLY A 139 11.09 -24.42 0.02
C GLY A 139 10.11 -23.48 0.72
N ARG A 140 10.60 -22.42 1.37
CA ARG A 140 9.79 -21.51 2.22
C ARG A 140 8.48 -21.06 1.55
N LEU A 141 8.54 -20.53 0.33
CA LEU A 141 7.34 -20.07 -0.39
C LEU A 141 6.35 -21.19 -0.72
N ALA A 142 6.84 -22.40 -1.05
CA ALA A 142 5.98 -23.55 -1.30
C ALA A 142 5.28 -23.99 -0.01
N SER A 143 6.00 -23.99 1.12
CA SER A 143 5.43 -24.27 2.45
C SER A 143 4.37 -23.24 2.83
N VAL A 144 4.66 -21.94 2.65
CA VAL A 144 3.70 -20.85 2.89
C VAL A 144 2.45 -21.02 2.02
N ALA A 145 2.62 -21.28 0.71
CA ALA A 145 1.50 -21.46 -0.21
C ALA A 145 0.60 -22.64 0.20
N ALA A 146 1.17 -23.79 0.53
CA ALA A 146 0.42 -24.96 0.95
C ALA A 146 -0.37 -24.70 2.24
N ARG A 147 0.24 -24.02 3.21
CA ARG A 147 -0.39 -23.66 4.48
C ARG A 147 -1.49 -22.60 4.29
N ALA A 148 -1.26 -21.60 3.44
CA ALA A 148 -2.27 -20.60 3.10
C ALA A 148 -3.48 -21.23 2.38
N ALA A 149 -3.25 -22.16 1.45
CA ALA A 149 -4.31 -22.92 0.80
C ALA A 149 -5.12 -23.76 1.81
N ARG A 150 -4.45 -24.38 2.78
CA ARG A 150 -5.11 -25.12 3.86
C ARG A 150 -5.95 -24.20 4.75
N LEU A 151 -5.48 -22.99 5.05
CA LEU A 151 -6.30 -21.99 5.75
C LEU A 151 -7.54 -21.57 4.96
N CYS A 152 -7.44 -21.45 3.63
CA CYS A 152 -8.61 -21.18 2.79
C CYS A 152 -9.70 -22.26 2.98
N GLU A 153 -9.29 -23.52 3.10
CA GLU A 153 -10.21 -24.64 3.38
C GLU A 153 -10.77 -24.59 4.80
N THR A 154 -9.90 -24.45 5.81
CA THR A 154 -10.29 -24.46 7.23
C THR A 154 -11.24 -23.34 7.58
N TRP A 155 -10.94 -22.11 7.14
CA TRP A 155 -11.80 -20.95 7.41
C TRP A 155 -12.93 -20.78 6.39
N GLN A 156 -12.95 -21.60 5.33
CA GLN A 156 -13.92 -21.50 4.23
C GLN A 156 -13.95 -20.10 3.60
N VAL A 157 -12.78 -19.51 3.40
CA VAL A 157 -12.59 -18.19 2.81
C VAL A 157 -12.18 -18.28 1.35
N GLN A 158 -12.44 -17.22 0.57
CA GLN A 158 -12.14 -17.24 -0.87
C GLN A 158 -10.64 -17.18 -1.16
N ALA A 159 -9.88 -16.45 -0.34
CA ALA A 159 -8.43 -16.29 -0.47
C ALA A 159 -7.76 -15.96 0.86
N VAL A 160 -6.46 -16.28 0.94
CA VAL A 160 -5.56 -15.88 2.03
C VAL A 160 -4.34 -15.19 1.41
N ALA A 161 -4.06 -13.96 1.81
CA ALA A 161 -2.85 -13.23 1.44
C ALA A 161 -1.89 -13.18 2.65
N VAL A 162 -0.84 -13.98 2.60
CA VAL A 162 0.19 -14.01 3.64
C VAL A 162 1.19 -12.87 3.40
N THR A 163 1.31 -11.95 4.34
CA THR A 163 2.34 -10.91 4.29
C THR A 163 3.70 -11.46 4.75
N LEU A 164 4.75 -11.21 3.95
CA LEU A 164 6.10 -11.76 4.09
C LEU A 164 7.16 -10.68 4.38
N GLY A 165 6.73 -9.52 4.89
CA GLY A 165 7.61 -8.39 5.18
C GLY A 165 8.31 -7.88 3.92
N ALA A 166 9.66 -7.88 3.93
CA ALA A 166 10.47 -7.38 2.81
C ALA A 166 10.35 -8.23 1.54
N ASP A 167 9.80 -9.45 1.63
CA ASP A 167 9.59 -10.33 0.47
C ASP A 167 8.24 -10.08 -0.22
N GLY A 168 7.38 -9.19 0.33
CA GLY A 168 6.07 -8.85 -0.23
C GLY A 168 4.93 -9.67 0.32
N ALA A 169 4.08 -10.23 -0.54
CA ALA A 169 2.92 -11.03 -0.15
C ALA A 169 2.73 -12.24 -1.06
N LEU A 170 2.20 -13.33 -0.48
CA LEU A 170 1.79 -14.54 -1.18
C LEU A 170 0.29 -14.73 -1.05
N VAL A 171 -0.43 -14.85 -2.15
CA VAL A 171 -1.87 -15.10 -2.19
C VAL A 171 -2.13 -16.54 -2.59
N ALA A 172 -2.92 -17.25 -1.80
CA ALA A 172 -3.45 -18.55 -2.14
C ALA A 172 -4.97 -18.49 -2.24
N GLN A 173 -5.53 -19.23 -3.19
CA GLN A 173 -6.96 -19.54 -3.28
C GLN A 173 -7.11 -21.06 -3.40
N ARG A 174 -8.33 -21.56 -3.18
CA ARG A 174 -8.61 -22.99 -3.32
C ARG A 174 -8.37 -23.44 -4.75
N ALA A 175 -7.54 -24.47 -4.92
CA ALA A 175 -7.27 -25.13 -6.20
C ALA A 175 -6.71 -24.22 -7.32
N THR A 176 -6.05 -23.11 -6.98
CA THR A 176 -5.34 -22.26 -7.94
C THR A 176 -3.85 -22.16 -7.61
N THR A 177 -3.05 -21.85 -8.62
CA THR A 177 -1.63 -21.52 -8.42
C THR A 177 -1.51 -20.26 -7.54
N PRO A 178 -0.63 -20.26 -6.53
CA PRO A 178 -0.43 -19.08 -5.68
C PRO A 178 0.18 -17.91 -6.48
N LEU A 179 -0.25 -16.70 -6.15
CA LEU A 179 0.31 -15.45 -6.67
C LEU A 179 1.35 -14.92 -5.68
N VAL A 180 2.53 -14.56 -6.17
CA VAL A 180 3.56 -13.87 -5.37
C VAL A 180 3.68 -12.45 -5.87
N VAL A 181 3.54 -11.48 -4.96
CA VAL A 181 3.70 -10.05 -5.23
C VAL A 181 4.90 -9.55 -4.44
N PRO A 182 6.03 -9.23 -5.08
CA PRO A 182 7.21 -8.77 -4.37
C PRO A 182 7.02 -7.37 -3.80
N ALA A 183 7.61 -7.10 -2.63
CA ALA A 183 7.69 -5.75 -2.09
C ALA A 183 8.66 -4.88 -2.90
N MET A 184 8.40 -3.57 -2.93
CA MET A 184 9.43 -2.64 -3.39
C MET A 184 10.52 -2.50 -2.32
N PRO A 185 11.81 -2.58 -2.69
CA PRO A 185 12.89 -2.37 -1.74
C PRO A 185 12.81 -0.98 -1.11
N ALA A 186 12.71 -0.92 0.22
CA ALA A 186 12.82 0.31 0.98
C ALA A 186 14.17 0.31 1.71
N ARG A 187 14.99 1.37 1.51
CA ARG A 187 16.24 1.56 2.26
C ARG A 187 15.90 2.22 3.60
N GLY A 188 15.71 1.41 4.63
CA GLY A 188 15.29 1.88 5.95
C GLY A 188 13.78 2.13 6.04
N GLY A 189 13.33 2.56 7.23
CA GLY A 189 11.91 2.77 7.55
C GLY A 189 11.43 1.91 8.71
N ASP A 190 10.29 2.29 9.29
CA ASP A 190 9.65 1.53 10.37
C ASP A 190 8.57 0.60 9.77
N PRO A 191 8.72 -0.73 9.85
CA PRO A 191 7.71 -1.67 9.34
C PRO A 191 6.45 -1.70 10.21
N CYS A 192 6.45 -1.04 11.37
CA CYS A 192 5.28 -0.95 12.23
C CYS A 192 4.10 -0.31 11.49
N GLY A 193 2.99 -1.04 11.40
CA GLY A 193 1.77 -0.62 10.70
C GLY A 193 1.74 -0.96 9.21
N ALA A 194 2.78 -1.63 8.67
CA ALA A 194 2.77 -2.08 7.27
C ALA A 194 1.65 -3.08 6.97
N GLY A 195 1.34 -3.97 7.93
CA GLY A 195 0.20 -4.90 7.86
C GLY A 195 -1.14 -4.16 7.83
N ASP A 196 -1.34 -3.22 8.77
CA ASP A 196 -2.55 -2.37 8.79
C ASP A 196 -2.72 -1.60 7.47
N ARG A 197 -1.61 -1.06 6.92
CA ARG A 197 -1.60 -0.36 5.64
C ARG A 197 -1.97 -1.28 4.49
N PHE A 198 -1.43 -2.50 4.46
CA PHE A 198 -1.76 -3.52 3.47
C PHE A 198 -3.25 -3.89 3.53
N ALA A 199 -3.77 -4.21 4.73
CA ALA A 199 -5.16 -4.61 4.94
C ALA A 199 -6.14 -3.49 4.55
N ALA A 200 -5.84 -2.23 4.91
CA ALA A 200 -6.63 -1.07 4.50
C ALA A 200 -6.59 -0.83 2.99
N ALA A 201 -5.41 -0.93 2.36
CA ALA A 201 -5.26 -0.71 0.93
C ALA A 201 -5.98 -1.78 0.10
N VAL A 202 -5.86 -3.06 0.48
CA VAL A 202 -6.53 -4.15 -0.24
C VAL A 202 -8.05 -4.07 -0.06
N ALA A 203 -8.55 -3.77 1.14
CA ALA A 203 -9.97 -3.58 1.38
C ALA A 203 -10.54 -2.43 0.55
N ALA A 204 -9.82 -1.31 0.47
CA ALA A 204 -10.23 -0.17 -0.35
C ALA A 204 -10.23 -0.48 -1.86
N ALA A 205 -9.23 -1.22 -2.35
CA ALA A 205 -9.15 -1.61 -3.75
C ALA A 205 -10.27 -2.58 -4.15
N LEU A 206 -10.52 -3.63 -3.34
CA LEU A 206 -11.61 -4.58 -3.56
C LEU A 206 -12.98 -3.90 -3.52
N THR A 207 -13.18 -2.95 -2.59
CA THR A 207 -14.42 -2.15 -2.51
C THR A 207 -14.67 -1.32 -3.77
N ARG A 208 -13.61 -0.90 -4.49
CA ARG A 208 -13.71 -0.20 -5.79
C ARG A 208 -13.88 -1.15 -6.98
N GLY A 209 -13.99 -2.45 -6.75
CA GLY A 209 -14.16 -3.46 -7.80
C GLY A 209 -12.87 -3.95 -8.45
N ALA A 210 -11.71 -3.65 -7.86
CA ALA A 210 -10.44 -4.23 -8.33
C ALA A 210 -10.47 -5.76 -8.18
N VAL A 211 -9.86 -6.46 -9.13
CA VAL A 211 -9.66 -7.91 -9.03
C VAL A 211 -8.62 -8.22 -7.95
N LEU A 212 -8.66 -9.43 -7.38
CA LEU A 212 -7.83 -9.79 -6.22
C LEU A 212 -6.32 -9.56 -6.45
N SER A 213 -5.79 -9.97 -7.60
CA SER A 213 -4.37 -9.79 -7.95
C SER A 213 -3.96 -8.32 -8.00
N GLU A 214 -4.80 -7.47 -8.60
CA GLU A 214 -4.59 -6.03 -8.68
C GLU A 214 -4.68 -5.40 -7.29
N ALA A 215 -5.70 -5.75 -6.50
CA ALA A 215 -5.89 -5.24 -5.15
C ALA A 215 -4.70 -5.55 -4.24
N VAL A 216 -4.18 -6.78 -4.29
CA VAL A 216 -2.98 -7.17 -3.53
C VAL A 216 -1.74 -6.46 -4.05
N THR A 217 -1.60 -6.27 -5.37
CA THR A 217 -0.48 -5.52 -5.96
C THR A 217 -0.47 -4.07 -5.48
N GLN A 218 -1.63 -3.40 -5.51
CA GLN A 218 -1.80 -2.05 -4.96
C GLN A 218 -1.51 -2.01 -3.46
N ALA A 219 -1.92 -3.04 -2.71
CA ALA A 219 -1.70 -3.11 -1.27
C ALA A 219 -0.23 -3.31 -0.88
N VAL A 220 0.51 -4.16 -1.60
CA VAL A 220 1.97 -4.30 -1.42
C VAL A 220 2.66 -2.98 -1.74
N GLY A 221 2.31 -2.34 -2.87
CA GLY A 221 2.87 -1.02 -3.22
C GLY A 221 2.59 0.05 -2.15
N ALA A 222 1.36 0.10 -1.63
CA ALA A 222 0.97 1.04 -0.59
C ALA A 222 1.67 0.77 0.76
N ALA A 223 1.90 -0.49 1.11
CA ALA A 223 2.65 -0.88 2.30
C ALA A 223 4.15 -0.58 2.15
N SER A 224 4.76 -0.89 1.00
CA SER A 224 6.16 -0.56 0.71
C SER A 224 6.39 0.95 0.74
N ALA A 225 5.51 1.75 0.12
CA ALA A 225 5.60 3.21 0.15
C ALA A 225 5.45 3.76 1.58
N TYR A 226 4.55 3.19 2.38
CA TYR A 226 4.39 3.56 3.79
C TYR A 226 5.65 3.30 4.61
N VAL A 227 6.28 2.13 4.45
CA VAL A 227 7.54 1.82 5.14
C VAL A 227 8.65 2.76 4.69
N ALA A 228 8.79 2.96 3.37
CA ALA A 228 9.78 3.88 2.80
C ALA A 228 9.62 5.33 3.28
N ALA A 229 8.38 5.76 3.54
CA ALA A 229 8.09 7.08 4.07
C ALA A 229 8.41 7.24 5.57
N GLY A 230 8.83 6.17 6.27
CA GLY A 230 9.13 6.19 7.71
C GLY A 230 8.05 5.55 8.60
N GLY A 231 7.07 4.86 7.98
CA GLY A 231 6.04 4.09 8.68
C GLY A 231 5.19 4.90 9.65
N ALA A 232 4.84 4.29 10.78
CA ALA A 232 3.96 4.89 11.78
C ALA A 232 4.47 6.23 12.34
N VAL A 233 5.78 6.47 12.32
CA VAL A 233 6.40 7.70 12.85
C VAL A 233 6.15 8.89 11.94
N ALA A 234 6.26 8.69 10.63
CA ALA A 234 6.10 9.74 9.63
C ALA A 234 4.65 9.95 9.20
N TRP A 235 3.73 9.06 9.58
CA TRP A 235 2.33 9.16 9.22
C TRP A 235 1.68 10.45 9.75
N ARG A 236 0.89 11.10 8.88
CA ARG A 236 0.07 12.26 9.20
C ARG A 236 -1.33 12.10 8.60
N PRO A 237 -2.41 12.52 9.28
CA PRO A 237 -3.73 12.60 8.67
C PRO A 237 -3.69 13.42 7.37
N GLY A 238 -4.29 12.92 6.30
CA GLY A 238 -4.30 13.59 4.99
C GLY A 238 -3.02 13.44 4.14
N SER A 239 -1.96 12.78 4.62
CA SER A 239 -0.69 12.65 3.88
C SER A 239 -0.67 11.55 2.80
N ALA A 240 -1.83 11.06 2.35
CA ALA A 240 -1.88 10.03 1.34
C ALA A 240 -1.41 10.58 -0.02
N SER A 241 -0.13 10.43 -0.35
CA SER A 241 0.32 10.56 -1.73
C SER A 241 -0.19 9.33 -2.50
N ARG A 242 -1.21 9.55 -3.33
CA ARG A 242 -1.28 8.75 -4.56
C ARG A 242 -0.02 9.09 -5.36
N PRO A 243 0.70 8.14 -5.97
CA PRO A 243 1.53 8.49 -7.10
C PRO A 243 0.57 9.13 -8.10
N GLU A 244 0.67 10.45 -8.28
CA GLU A 244 -0.08 11.12 -9.33
C GLU A 244 0.46 10.56 -10.66
N PRO A 245 -0.41 10.14 -11.58
CA PRO A 245 0.04 9.66 -12.87
C PRO A 245 0.95 10.71 -13.50
N ALA A 246 2.06 10.27 -14.09
CA ALA A 246 3.04 11.19 -14.62
C ALA A 246 2.39 12.14 -15.63
N VAL A 247 2.66 13.43 -15.47
CA VAL A 247 2.02 14.46 -16.28
C VAL A 247 2.79 14.69 -17.57
N ILE A 248 2.09 14.87 -18.69
CA ILE A 248 2.70 15.10 -20.00
C ILE A 248 2.60 16.59 -20.35
N GLY A 249 3.74 17.19 -20.72
CA GLY A 249 3.84 18.57 -21.19
C GLY A 249 4.70 19.45 -20.29
N LEU A 250 5.29 20.48 -20.89
CA LEU A 250 6.24 21.39 -20.25
C LEU A 250 5.66 22.11 -19.03
N SER A 251 4.46 22.68 -19.13
CA SER A 251 3.81 23.37 -18.01
C SER A 251 3.57 22.44 -16.82
N ALA A 252 3.20 21.19 -17.10
CA ALA A 252 2.94 20.20 -16.06
C ALA A 252 4.23 19.69 -15.43
N ALA A 253 5.28 19.48 -16.23
CA ALA A 253 6.61 19.15 -15.72
C ALA A 253 7.21 20.26 -14.85
N LEU A 254 7.03 21.53 -15.24
CA LEU A 254 7.43 22.68 -14.42
C LEU A 254 6.65 22.71 -13.09
N ALA A 255 5.37 22.38 -13.10
CA ALA A 255 4.56 22.27 -11.88
C ALA A 255 5.06 21.13 -10.97
N ALA A 256 5.35 19.95 -11.52
CA ALA A 256 5.92 18.82 -10.80
C ALA A 256 7.28 19.18 -10.17
N ALA A 257 8.16 19.80 -10.94
CA ALA A 257 9.47 20.26 -10.48
C ALA A 257 9.35 21.30 -9.35
N ARG A 258 8.43 22.27 -9.47
CA ARG A 258 8.16 23.25 -8.40
C ARG A 258 7.63 22.58 -7.14
N ALA A 259 6.67 21.66 -7.29
CA ALA A 259 6.10 20.93 -6.15
C ALA A 259 7.16 20.11 -5.41
N ALA A 260 8.08 19.45 -6.13
CA ALA A 260 9.19 18.72 -5.54
C ALA A 260 10.12 19.64 -4.73
N ARG A 261 10.52 20.78 -5.32
CA ARG A 261 11.38 21.77 -4.65
C ARG A 261 10.74 22.41 -3.43
N LEU A 262 9.45 22.72 -3.47
CA LEU A 262 8.71 23.26 -2.32
C LEU A 262 8.69 22.29 -1.13
N ARG A 263 8.85 20.99 -1.38
CA ARG A 263 9.00 19.95 -0.35
C ARG A 263 10.47 19.69 0.04
N GLY A 264 11.42 20.48 -0.47
CA GLY A 264 12.85 20.28 -0.27
C GLY A 264 13.44 19.09 -1.03
N GLY A 265 12.74 18.55 -2.02
CA GLY A 265 13.17 17.39 -2.81
C GLY A 265 14.05 17.75 -4.00
N THR A 266 14.77 16.75 -4.50
CA THR A 266 15.72 16.86 -5.63
C THR A 266 15.02 16.54 -6.96
N VAL A 267 15.14 17.42 -7.95
CA VAL A 267 14.61 17.23 -9.30
C VAL A 267 15.68 16.62 -10.21
N VAL A 268 15.40 15.43 -10.72
CA VAL A 268 16.24 14.71 -11.67
C VAL A 268 15.63 14.81 -13.05
N ALA A 269 16.45 15.06 -14.07
CA ALA A 269 16.03 14.96 -15.45
C ALA A 269 16.90 13.96 -16.22
N THR A 270 16.30 13.28 -17.19
CA THR A 270 17.01 12.47 -18.18
C THR A 270 16.31 12.61 -19.52
N GLY A 271 16.94 12.20 -20.61
CA GLY A 271 16.34 12.32 -21.93
C GLY A 271 16.73 11.24 -22.91
N GLY A 272 15.93 11.11 -23.96
CA GLY A 272 16.13 10.14 -25.01
C GLY A 272 14.95 10.00 -25.97
N CYS A 273 15.14 9.19 -27.00
CA CYS A 273 14.10 8.93 -27.99
C CYS A 273 13.02 7.94 -27.52
N PHE A 274 13.38 6.95 -26.70
CA PHE A 274 12.49 5.87 -26.22
C PHE A 274 11.61 5.26 -27.32
N ASP A 275 12.18 5.06 -28.51
CA ASP A 275 11.44 4.59 -29.69
C ASP A 275 10.89 3.18 -29.51
N LEU A 276 11.80 2.20 -29.39
CA LEU A 276 11.45 0.84 -28.96
C LEU A 276 11.86 0.72 -27.49
N LEU A 277 10.89 0.92 -26.60
CA LEU A 277 11.13 0.82 -25.15
C LEU A 277 11.46 -0.63 -24.79
N HIS A 278 12.57 -0.83 -24.06
CA HIS A 278 13.03 -2.15 -23.64
C HIS A 278 13.60 -2.04 -22.22
N VAL A 279 13.96 -3.19 -21.64
CA VAL A 279 14.44 -3.29 -20.25
C VAL A 279 15.63 -2.39 -19.92
N GLY A 280 16.48 -2.08 -20.89
CA GLY A 280 17.63 -1.17 -20.72
C GLY A 280 17.17 0.24 -20.36
N HIS A 281 16.21 0.79 -21.11
CA HIS A 281 15.61 2.10 -20.80
C HIS A 281 14.96 2.10 -19.41
N LEU A 282 14.21 1.05 -19.07
CA LEU A 282 13.58 0.96 -17.75
C LEU A 282 14.60 0.95 -16.61
N SER A 283 15.71 0.20 -16.76
CA SER A 283 16.80 0.19 -15.79
C SER A 283 17.45 1.56 -15.63
N THR A 284 17.71 2.27 -16.73
CA THR A 284 18.25 3.64 -16.71
C THR A 284 17.29 4.63 -16.04
N LEU A 285 15.99 4.56 -16.34
CA LEU A 285 14.99 5.43 -15.72
C LEU A 285 14.86 5.16 -14.22
N ARG A 286 14.88 3.89 -13.80
CA ARG A 286 14.87 3.52 -12.38
C ARG A 286 16.14 3.97 -11.65
N ALA A 287 17.31 3.86 -12.29
CA ALA A 287 18.55 4.38 -11.74
C ALA A 287 18.50 5.92 -11.62
N ALA A 288 17.99 6.63 -12.62
CA ALA A 288 17.82 8.08 -12.57
C ALA A 288 16.86 8.48 -11.44
N ARG A 289 15.74 7.76 -11.27
CA ARG A 289 14.77 8.01 -10.19
C ARG A 289 15.36 7.86 -8.78
N GLN A 290 16.40 7.06 -8.61
CA GLN A 290 17.09 6.89 -7.33
C GLN A 290 17.99 8.07 -6.95
N LEU A 291 18.26 8.99 -7.88
CA LEU A 291 19.11 10.16 -7.64
C LEU A 291 18.34 11.38 -7.11
N GLY A 292 17.02 11.28 -6.93
CA GLY A 292 16.21 12.36 -6.38
C GLY A 292 14.76 11.96 -6.17
N ASP A 293 13.89 12.96 -6.02
CA ASP A 293 12.51 12.80 -5.57
C ASP A 293 11.49 12.99 -6.69
N CYS A 294 11.90 13.58 -7.80
CA CYS A 294 11.07 13.82 -8.99
C CYS A 294 11.89 13.56 -10.26
N LEU A 295 11.49 12.57 -11.08
CA LEU A 295 12.12 12.27 -12.36
C LEU A 295 11.29 12.84 -13.52
N ILE A 296 11.91 13.75 -14.28
CA ILE A 296 11.34 14.33 -15.50
C ILE A 296 12.06 13.77 -16.72
N VAL A 297 11.32 13.18 -17.65
CA VAL A 297 11.89 12.62 -18.89
C VAL A 297 11.70 13.59 -20.04
N CYS A 298 12.82 14.04 -20.63
CA CYS A 298 12.88 14.85 -21.84
C CYS A 298 12.87 13.91 -23.06
N LEU A 299 11.73 13.81 -23.73
CA LEU A 299 11.49 12.95 -24.88
C LEU A 299 11.76 13.68 -26.20
N ASN A 300 12.58 13.10 -27.07
CA ASN A 300 12.74 13.63 -28.44
C ASN A 300 11.43 13.50 -29.24
N SER A 301 11.02 14.55 -29.93
CA SER A 301 9.90 14.52 -30.86
C SER A 301 10.17 13.63 -32.08
N ASP A 302 9.13 13.32 -32.85
CA ASP A 302 9.29 12.54 -34.09
C ASP A 302 10.17 13.27 -35.10
N ARG A 303 10.12 14.60 -35.11
CA ARG A 303 11.00 15.45 -35.94
C ARG A 303 12.46 15.32 -35.49
N SER A 304 12.72 15.45 -34.19
CA SER A 304 14.07 15.35 -33.61
C SER A 304 14.68 13.96 -33.87
N VAL A 305 13.90 12.88 -33.65
CA VAL A 305 14.37 11.52 -33.89
C VAL A 305 14.65 11.25 -35.38
N ARG A 306 13.79 11.73 -36.30
CA ARG A 306 14.05 11.64 -37.75
C ARG A 306 15.34 12.32 -38.15
N ALA A 307 15.62 13.50 -37.58
CA ALA A 307 16.85 14.23 -37.86
C ALA A 307 18.10 13.50 -37.33
N LEU A 308 18.00 12.84 -36.17
CA LEU A 308 19.13 12.14 -35.53
C LEU A 308 19.39 10.73 -36.08
N LYS A 309 18.33 10.00 -36.43
CA LYS A 309 18.39 8.56 -36.73
C LYS A 309 17.96 8.19 -38.16
N GLY A 310 17.56 9.18 -38.95
CA GLY A 310 17.11 9.01 -40.34
C GLY A 310 15.59 8.88 -40.48
N PRO A 311 15.09 8.90 -41.73
CA PRO A 311 13.66 9.05 -42.03
C PRO A 311 12.79 7.86 -41.61
N THR A 312 13.39 6.69 -41.39
CA THR A 312 12.69 5.45 -40.99
C THR A 312 12.48 5.35 -39.47
N ARG A 313 12.91 6.35 -38.70
CA ARG A 313 12.76 6.43 -37.24
C ARG A 313 12.11 7.76 -36.86
N PRO A 314 11.26 7.82 -35.82
CA PRO A 314 10.89 6.73 -34.92
C PRO A 314 9.86 5.78 -35.54
N VAL A 315 9.81 4.55 -35.03
CA VAL A 315 8.78 3.55 -35.34
C VAL A 315 7.49 3.89 -34.59
N VAL A 316 7.61 4.33 -33.33
CA VAL A 316 6.47 4.66 -32.47
C VAL A 316 6.27 6.19 -32.43
N PRO A 317 5.06 6.71 -32.71
CA PRO A 317 4.79 8.15 -32.65
C PRO A 317 5.06 8.76 -31.27
N GLN A 318 5.46 10.04 -31.23
CA GLN A 318 5.83 10.73 -29.99
C GLN A 318 4.73 10.74 -28.94
N SER A 319 3.45 10.78 -29.34
CA SER A 319 2.31 10.73 -28.42
C SER A 319 2.28 9.42 -27.63
N ASP A 320 2.59 8.32 -28.30
CA ASP A 320 2.51 6.98 -27.73
C ASP A 320 3.74 6.70 -26.88
N ARG A 321 4.92 7.13 -27.35
CA ARG A 321 6.15 7.10 -26.54
C ARG A 321 6.00 7.90 -25.25
N ALA A 322 5.43 9.11 -25.31
CA ALA A 322 5.19 9.93 -24.13
C ALA A 322 4.26 9.24 -23.13
N ARG A 323 3.17 8.62 -23.60
CA ARG A 323 2.24 7.86 -22.75
C ARG A 323 2.89 6.62 -22.15
N LEU A 324 3.68 5.86 -22.92
CA LEU A 324 4.38 4.68 -22.45
C LEU A 324 5.39 5.03 -21.36
N VAL A 325 6.17 6.09 -21.55
CA VAL A 325 7.14 6.57 -20.56
C VAL A 325 6.43 7.13 -19.32
N ALA A 326 5.35 7.89 -19.50
CA ALA A 326 4.55 8.45 -18.40
C ALA A 326 3.84 7.36 -17.57
N ALA A 327 3.57 6.19 -18.13
CA ALA A 327 2.97 5.07 -17.42
C ALA A 327 3.97 4.32 -16.52
N LEU A 328 5.26 4.63 -16.58
CA LEU A 328 6.26 4.01 -15.72
C LEU A 328 6.23 4.64 -14.32
N ASP A 329 6.05 3.83 -13.29
CA ASP A 329 5.95 4.29 -11.88
C ASP A 329 7.15 5.10 -11.37
N CYS A 330 8.29 5.05 -12.08
CA CYS A 330 9.49 5.81 -11.75
C CYS A 330 9.57 7.19 -12.41
N VAL A 331 8.59 7.58 -13.23
CA VAL A 331 8.56 8.85 -13.96
C VAL A 331 7.46 9.73 -13.37
N ASP A 332 7.77 11.01 -13.12
CA ASP A 332 6.83 11.98 -12.54
C ASP A 332 6.29 12.94 -13.62
N ALA A 333 7.06 13.23 -14.67
CA ALA A 333 6.59 14.00 -15.81
C ALA A 333 7.36 13.67 -17.11
N VAL A 334 6.73 13.92 -18.25
CA VAL A 334 7.35 13.80 -19.59
C VAL A 334 7.21 15.12 -20.34
N VAL A 335 8.33 15.61 -20.91
CA VAL A 335 8.37 16.80 -21.76
C VAL A 335 8.88 16.41 -23.14
N THR A 336 8.16 16.78 -24.20
CA THR A 336 8.62 16.55 -25.57
C THR A 336 9.34 17.79 -26.10
N PHE A 337 10.46 17.61 -26.81
CA PHE A 337 11.21 18.70 -27.45
C PHE A 337 11.60 18.38 -28.89
N ASP A 338 11.71 19.42 -29.73
CA ASP A 338 11.96 19.32 -31.17
C ASP A 338 13.43 19.48 -31.56
N GLU A 339 14.22 20.08 -30.68
CA GLU A 339 15.64 20.33 -30.87
C GLU A 339 16.47 19.04 -30.90
N LEU A 340 17.71 19.14 -31.38
CA LEU A 340 18.67 18.01 -31.39
C LEU A 340 19.22 17.71 -29.99
N THR A 341 19.29 18.72 -29.13
CA THR A 341 19.73 18.62 -27.75
C THR A 341 18.66 19.16 -26.80
N PRO A 342 18.57 18.65 -25.56
CA PRO A 342 17.54 19.07 -24.60
C PRO A 342 17.86 20.40 -23.90
N GLU A 343 18.85 21.18 -24.35
CA GLU A 343 19.39 22.36 -23.64
C GLU A 343 18.31 23.35 -23.21
N ARG A 344 17.43 23.76 -24.13
CA ARG A 344 16.34 24.71 -23.82
C ARG A 344 15.39 24.19 -22.74
N VAL A 345 15.00 22.92 -22.84
CA VAL A 345 14.13 22.30 -21.84
C VAL A 345 14.85 22.19 -20.49
N LEU A 346 16.16 21.96 -20.48
CA LEU A 346 16.95 21.95 -19.25
C LEU A 346 17.10 23.34 -18.63
N ASP A 347 17.25 24.40 -19.43
CA ASP A 347 17.29 25.77 -18.95
C ASP A 347 15.97 26.18 -18.29
N GLU A 348 14.84 25.69 -18.81
CA GLU A 348 13.52 25.92 -18.23
C GLU A 348 13.27 25.07 -16.98
N LEU A 349 13.56 23.77 -17.03
CA LEU A 349 13.33 22.84 -15.91
C LEU A 349 14.28 23.08 -14.74
N ARG A 350 15.52 23.52 -15.03
CA ARG A 350 16.65 23.68 -14.11
C ARG A 350 16.84 22.49 -13.16
N PRO A 351 16.92 21.24 -13.66
CA PRO A 351 17.05 20.07 -12.81
C PRO A 351 18.31 20.15 -11.95
N ASP A 352 18.25 19.60 -10.74
CA ASP A 352 19.39 19.52 -9.83
C ASP A 352 20.40 18.46 -10.32
N VAL A 353 19.90 17.41 -10.99
CA VAL A 353 20.69 16.32 -11.57
C VAL A 353 20.25 16.03 -12.99
N TRP A 354 21.19 16.04 -13.94
CA TRP A 354 20.99 15.54 -15.30
C TRP A 354 21.66 14.18 -15.49
N VAL A 355 20.86 13.17 -15.86
CA VAL A 355 21.33 11.81 -16.11
C VAL A 355 21.37 11.56 -17.61
N LYS A 356 22.57 11.33 -18.15
CA LYS A 356 22.75 10.98 -19.56
C LYS A 356 22.49 9.48 -19.75
N GLY A 357 21.45 9.15 -20.52
CA GLY A 357 21.25 7.80 -21.03
C GLY A 357 22.34 7.47 -22.04
N GLY A 358 22.94 6.28 -21.93
CA GLY A 358 23.94 5.77 -22.87
C GLY A 358 23.38 5.62 -24.28
#